data_AF-A0A636NYR4-F1
#
_entry.id   AF-A0A636NYR4-F1
#
_cell.length_a   1.000
_cell.length_b   1.000
_cell.length_c   1.000
_cell.angle_alpha   90.00
_cell.angle_beta   90.00
_cell.angle_gamma   90.00
#
_symmetry.space_group_name_H-M   'P 1'
#
loop_
_entity.id
_entity.type
_entity.pdbx_description
1 polymer ?
#
loop_
_entity_poly.entity_id
_entity_poly.type
_entity_poly.pdbx_seq_one_letter_code
_entity_poly.pdbx_strand_id
1 'polypeptide(L)'
;MNEMTLSRTRPVLPSLLGSFVVCPAKYLLESEAHSYARLPLHPGVILGQVIHQRVNSVIYREAAFGNYTLRQLENDFTIALTANRRAGPVANWIYDRHGVAGLVSRQMLVTQIRYVRSLLPPVFVKGGPAHEKTLPVGREVMLTSSDFDMHGRADLIYQERPDRLNVVDLKTGKVTDEQNQPKEANLLQIAAYGIMVKERAPDMNIGLVLTGCRDSWEGTLNTDLIERVTTVIKNINRLLPRNIPLPLYELVCPGTYCSHCSCRCSCPAWAEKLRKQMQPSLSDHQHGGIDISGKLLEVESDDHLLTLKILLPDSSVVKVFRVPSSIIPEPTEITGKKIVLYGLNTFSETSTEYFPRNFYVINMQDTRRSAFQFHWQSEREN
;
A
#
# COMPACT_ATOMS: atom_id res chain seq x y z
N MET A 1 -1.94 25.48 12.80
CA MET A 1 -2.18 24.50 11.72
C MET A 1 -3.66 24.53 11.40
N ASN A 2 -4.05 24.72 10.14
CA ASN A 2 -5.45 24.52 9.74
C ASN A 2 -5.88 23.10 10.11
N GLU A 3 -7.04 22.98 10.71
CA GLU A 3 -7.59 21.69 11.12
C GLU A 3 -7.82 20.82 9.88
N MET A 4 -7.15 19.68 9.80
CA MET A 4 -7.31 18.75 8.69
C MET A 4 -8.62 17.99 8.88
N THR A 5 -9.61 18.26 8.02
CA THR A 5 -10.89 17.56 8.03
C THR A 5 -11.06 16.72 6.76
N LEU A 6 -11.78 15.61 6.87
CA LEU A 6 -12.25 14.79 5.74
C LEU A 6 -13.63 14.21 6.04
N SER A 7 -14.41 13.96 4.99
CA SER A 7 -15.71 13.30 5.07
C SER A 7 -15.69 12.01 4.27
N ARG A 8 -16.28 10.93 4.79
CA ARG A 8 -16.55 9.75 3.96
C ARG A 8 -17.65 10.09 2.95
N THR A 9 -17.35 10.06 1.67
CA THR A 9 -18.35 10.33 0.60
C THR A 9 -18.86 9.06 -0.06
N ARG A 10 -18.15 7.94 0.15
CA ARG A 10 -18.38 6.67 -0.54
C ARG A 10 -18.97 5.59 0.37
N PRO A 11 -19.63 4.57 -0.20
CA PRO A 11 -19.92 3.34 0.54
C PRO A 11 -18.62 2.72 1.07
N VAL A 12 -18.75 1.86 2.07
CA VAL A 12 -17.64 1.12 2.66
C VAL A 12 -16.91 0.31 1.59
N LEU A 13 -15.58 0.38 1.60
CA LEU A 13 -14.70 -0.27 0.64
C LEU A 13 -14.09 -1.54 1.26
N PRO A 14 -14.43 -2.76 0.79
CA PRO A 14 -13.88 -4.02 1.30
C PRO A 14 -12.36 -4.05 1.36
N SER A 15 -11.69 -3.52 0.33
CA SER A 15 -10.22 -3.49 0.25
C SER A 15 -9.54 -2.58 1.27
N LEU A 16 -10.30 -1.75 1.99
CA LEU A 16 -9.77 -0.82 2.99
C LEU A 16 -10.25 -1.15 4.42
N LEU A 17 -11.00 -2.23 4.62
CA LEU A 17 -11.42 -2.65 5.98
C LEU A 17 -10.23 -2.83 6.92
N GLY A 18 -9.15 -3.47 6.44
CA GLY A 18 -7.91 -3.59 7.21
C GLY A 18 -7.27 -2.24 7.56
N SER A 19 -7.36 -1.24 6.67
CA SER A 19 -6.88 0.12 6.96
C SER A 19 -7.70 0.78 8.05
N PHE A 20 -9.03 0.59 8.08
CA PHE A 20 -9.90 1.11 9.13
C PHE A 20 -9.61 0.48 10.50
N VAL A 21 -9.48 -0.86 10.56
CA VAL A 21 -9.18 -1.59 11.81
C VAL A 21 -7.89 -1.09 12.44
N VAL A 22 -6.90 -0.73 11.62
CA VAL A 22 -5.63 -0.16 12.08
C VAL A 22 -5.79 1.31 12.49
N CYS A 23 -6.43 2.13 11.67
CA CYS A 23 -6.58 3.57 11.91
C CYS A 23 -7.70 4.17 11.05
N PRO A 24 -8.79 4.67 11.65
CA PRO A 24 -9.89 5.31 10.90
C PRO A 24 -9.44 6.50 10.04
N ALA A 25 -8.48 7.31 10.51
CA ALA A 25 -7.91 8.38 9.68
C ALA A 25 -7.21 7.84 8.42
N LYS A 26 -6.50 6.70 8.53
CA LYS A 26 -5.87 6.05 7.36
C LYS A 26 -6.92 5.61 6.34
N TYR A 27 -8.04 5.06 6.79
CA TYR A 27 -9.14 4.70 5.90
C TYR A 27 -9.63 5.90 5.09
N LEU A 28 -9.91 7.05 5.73
CA LEU A 28 -10.35 8.25 5.02
C LEU A 28 -9.28 8.77 4.05
N LEU A 29 -8.03 8.82 4.50
CA LEU A 29 -6.90 9.28 3.67
C LEU A 29 -6.64 8.35 2.47
N GLU A 30 -7.06 7.09 2.50
CA GLU A 30 -6.89 6.16 1.38
C GLU A 30 -8.13 6.07 0.48
N SER A 31 -9.33 6.28 1.04
CA SER A 31 -10.61 6.15 0.32
C SER A 31 -11.09 7.44 -0.36
N GLU A 32 -10.74 8.59 0.20
CA GLU A 32 -11.28 9.89 -0.21
C GLU A 32 -10.25 10.73 -0.99
N ALA A 33 -10.76 11.58 -1.88
CA ALA A 33 -9.96 12.53 -2.62
C ALA A 33 -9.55 13.70 -1.72
N HIS A 34 -8.27 14.07 -1.73
CA HIS A 34 -7.76 15.18 -0.93
C HIS A 34 -6.43 15.71 -1.49
N SER A 35 -6.00 16.88 -1.00
CA SER A 35 -4.73 17.52 -1.39
C SER A 35 -3.57 17.26 -0.42
N TYR A 36 -3.82 16.61 0.73
CA TYR A 36 -2.75 16.30 1.69
C TYR A 36 -1.63 15.45 1.06
N ALA A 37 -0.40 15.76 1.48
CA ALA A 37 0.79 15.08 0.97
C ALA A 37 0.75 13.59 1.34
N ARG A 38 1.22 12.77 0.39
CA ARG A 38 1.43 11.34 0.61
C ARG A 38 2.84 11.00 0.14
N LEU A 39 3.45 10.06 0.82
CA LEU A 39 4.71 9.47 0.40
C LEU A 39 4.53 8.80 -0.97
N PRO A 40 5.59 8.84 -1.80
CA PRO A 40 5.59 8.12 -3.05
C PRO A 40 5.30 6.62 -2.90
N LEU A 41 4.81 6.02 -3.99
CA LEU A 41 4.61 4.59 -4.07
C LEU A 41 5.92 3.86 -4.33
N HIS A 42 6.13 2.76 -3.61
CA HIS A 42 7.21 1.84 -3.92
C HIS A 42 6.98 1.22 -5.31
N PRO A 43 8.01 1.07 -6.17
CA PRO A 43 7.87 0.50 -7.51
C PRO A 43 7.20 -0.87 -7.54
N GLY A 44 7.44 -1.69 -6.51
CA GLY A 44 6.76 -2.98 -6.33
C GLY A 44 5.23 -2.89 -6.23
N VAL A 45 4.67 -1.79 -5.69
CA VAL A 45 3.21 -1.57 -5.64
C VAL A 45 2.68 -1.27 -7.04
N ILE A 46 3.39 -0.44 -7.81
CA ILE A 46 3.06 -0.12 -9.21
C ILE A 46 3.11 -1.38 -10.07
N LEU A 47 4.15 -2.20 -9.91
CA LEU A 47 4.24 -3.51 -10.57
C LEU A 47 3.05 -4.40 -10.18
N GLY A 48 2.67 -4.40 -8.89
CA GLY A 48 1.50 -5.12 -8.41
C GLY A 48 0.20 -4.72 -9.14
N GLN A 49 -0.01 -3.42 -9.34
CA GLN A 49 -1.16 -2.89 -10.08
C GLN A 49 -1.18 -3.35 -11.54
N VAL A 50 -0.02 -3.32 -12.22
CA VAL A 50 0.13 -3.82 -13.60
C VAL A 50 -0.24 -5.30 -13.68
N ILE A 51 0.23 -6.10 -12.72
CA ILE A 51 -0.09 -7.54 -12.67
C ILE A 51 -1.59 -7.76 -12.48
N HIS A 52 -2.24 -7.06 -11.55
CA HIS A 52 -3.69 -7.15 -11.37
C HIS A 52 -4.46 -6.81 -12.64
N GLN A 53 -4.15 -5.65 -13.25
CA GLN A 53 -4.78 -5.23 -14.52
C GLN A 53 -4.61 -6.29 -15.61
N ARG A 54 -3.41 -6.89 -15.70
CA ARG A 54 -3.13 -7.92 -16.70
C ARG A 54 -3.92 -9.19 -16.44
N VAL A 55 -3.92 -9.72 -15.22
CA VAL A 55 -4.72 -10.89 -14.85
C VAL A 55 -6.21 -10.68 -15.17
N ASN A 56 -6.70 -9.48 -14.92
CA ASN A 56 -8.11 -9.15 -15.10
C ASN A 56 -8.49 -8.89 -16.56
N SER A 57 -7.54 -8.49 -17.41
CA SER A 57 -7.76 -8.34 -18.86
C SER A 57 -7.88 -9.67 -19.65
N VAL A 58 -7.62 -10.82 -19.02
CA VAL A 58 -7.55 -12.16 -19.68
C VAL A 58 -8.93 -12.75 -20.00
N ILE A 59 -9.97 -11.93 -20.14
CA ILE A 59 -11.37 -12.40 -20.14
C ILE A 59 -11.69 -13.37 -21.31
N TYR A 60 -10.89 -13.48 -22.38
CA TYR A 60 -11.28 -14.30 -23.55
C TYR A 60 -10.17 -14.96 -24.39
N ARG A 61 -8.90 -15.00 -23.96
CA ARG A 61 -7.83 -15.57 -24.80
C ARG A 61 -7.00 -16.61 -24.06
N GLU A 62 -7.43 -17.86 -24.13
CA GLU A 62 -6.63 -19.06 -23.82
C GLU A 62 -5.30 -19.07 -24.61
N ALA A 63 -5.22 -18.36 -25.75
CA ALA A 63 -4.02 -18.31 -26.60
C ALA A 63 -3.05 -17.13 -26.33
N ALA A 64 -3.41 -16.10 -25.55
CA ALA A 64 -2.59 -14.88 -25.47
C ALA A 64 -1.50 -14.90 -24.39
N PHE A 65 -1.66 -15.67 -23.31
CA PHE A 65 -0.72 -15.65 -22.18
C PHE A 65 0.54 -16.51 -22.38
N GLY A 66 0.49 -17.51 -23.27
CA GLY A 66 1.70 -18.22 -23.72
C GLY A 66 2.74 -17.25 -24.28
N ASN A 67 2.27 -16.11 -24.81
CA ASN A 67 3.09 -15.06 -25.40
C ASN A 67 3.31 -13.84 -24.48
N TYR A 68 2.80 -13.81 -23.24
CA TYR A 68 3.12 -12.70 -22.32
C TYR A 68 4.59 -12.81 -21.88
N THR A 69 5.41 -11.93 -22.45
CA THR A 69 6.87 -11.96 -22.30
C THR A 69 7.33 -11.04 -21.19
N LEU A 70 8.56 -11.28 -20.73
CA LEU A 70 9.25 -10.39 -19.80
C LEU A 70 9.33 -8.95 -20.34
N ARG A 71 9.60 -8.79 -21.63
CA ARG A 71 9.66 -7.49 -22.29
C ARG A 71 8.32 -6.74 -22.27
N GLN A 72 7.20 -7.45 -22.45
CA GLN A 72 5.88 -6.83 -22.33
C GLN A 72 5.59 -6.38 -20.91
N LEU A 73 5.92 -7.19 -19.90
CA LEU A 73 5.78 -6.79 -18.51
C LEU A 73 6.64 -5.58 -18.15
N GLU A 74 7.87 -5.53 -18.64
CA GLU A 74 8.75 -4.37 -18.47
C GLU A 74 8.14 -3.12 -19.12
N ASN A 75 7.63 -3.23 -20.35
CA ASN A 75 6.97 -2.11 -21.04
C ASN A 75 5.74 -1.61 -20.28
N ASP A 76 4.87 -2.51 -19.84
CA ASP A 76 3.67 -2.15 -19.08
C ASP A 76 4.01 -1.50 -17.74
N PHE A 77 5.04 -2.03 -17.08
CA PHE A 77 5.56 -1.46 -15.84
C PHE A 77 6.14 -0.06 -16.07
N THR A 78 6.90 0.16 -17.13
CA THR A 78 7.39 1.50 -17.52
C THR A 78 6.23 2.46 -17.80
N ILE A 79 5.23 2.04 -18.58
CA ILE A 79 4.05 2.87 -18.87
C ILE A 79 3.35 3.26 -17.56
N ALA A 80 3.10 2.29 -16.67
CA ALA A 80 2.46 2.56 -15.39
C ALA A 80 3.32 3.45 -14.49
N LEU A 81 4.65 3.26 -14.46
CA LEU A 81 5.56 4.10 -13.69
C LEU A 81 5.50 5.56 -14.15
N THR A 82 5.61 5.79 -15.46
CA THR A 82 5.59 7.15 -16.04
C THR A 82 4.23 7.84 -15.92
N ALA A 83 3.13 7.10 -16.01
CA ALA A 83 1.78 7.65 -15.89
C ALA A 83 1.36 7.90 -14.42
N ASN A 84 2.00 7.25 -13.46
CA ASN A 84 1.63 7.34 -12.05
C ASN A 84 2.25 8.57 -11.40
N ARG A 85 1.43 9.58 -11.10
CA ARG A 85 1.86 10.81 -10.39
C ARG A 85 2.46 10.56 -9.01
N ARG A 86 2.23 9.38 -8.42
CA ARG A 86 2.84 8.96 -7.15
C ARG A 86 4.13 8.15 -7.32
N ALA A 87 4.61 7.94 -8.54
CA ALA A 87 5.98 7.50 -8.77
C ALA A 87 6.91 8.59 -8.19
N GLY A 88 7.73 8.19 -7.22
CA GLY A 88 8.59 9.14 -6.51
C GLY A 88 9.78 9.57 -7.33
N PRO A 89 10.39 10.72 -7.01
CA PRO A 89 11.57 11.19 -7.72
C PRO A 89 12.76 10.24 -7.59
N VAL A 90 12.84 9.44 -6.50
CA VAL A 90 13.82 8.36 -6.35
C VAL A 90 13.63 7.26 -7.39
N ALA A 91 12.39 6.85 -7.63
CA ALA A 91 12.09 5.84 -8.65
C ALA A 91 12.44 6.35 -10.05
N ASN A 92 12.11 7.61 -10.34
CA ASN A 92 12.44 8.23 -11.63
C ASN A 92 13.95 8.33 -11.83
N TRP A 93 14.68 8.83 -10.83
CA TRP A 93 16.15 8.96 -10.91
C TRP A 93 16.83 7.61 -11.17
N ILE A 94 16.37 6.54 -10.50
CA ILE A 94 16.91 5.19 -10.68
C ILE A 94 16.53 4.65 -12.06
N TYR A 95 15.29 4.86 -12.50
CA TYR A 95 14.83 4.41 -13.82
C TYR A 95 15.64 5.07 -14.95
N ASP A 96 15.88 6.37 -14.87
CA ASP A 96 16.60 7.12 -15.90
C ASP A 96 18.06 6.63 -16.06
N ARG A 97 18.67 6.09 -15.01
CA ARG A 97 20.07 5.65 -14.98
C ARG A 97 20.27 4.15 -15.14
N HIS A 98 19.36 3.36 -14.59
CA HIS A 98 19.51 1.89 -14.46
C HIS A 98 18.37 1.13 -15.15
N GLY A 99 17.40 1.83 -15.73
CA GLY A 99 16.21 1.24 -16.33
C GLY A 99 15.37 0.44 -15.33
N VAL A 100 14.55 -0.47 -15.85
CA VAL A 100 13.69 -1.34 -15.03
C VAL A 100 14.49 -2.20 -14.05
N ALA A 101 15.69 -2.65 -14.45
CA ALA A 101 16.55 -3.51 -13.64
C ALA A 101 16.99 -2.84 -12.32
N GLY A 102 17.07 -1.50 -12.28
CA GLY A 102 17.37 -0.75 -11.07
C GLY A 102 16.21 -0.69 -10.06
N LEU A 103 14.98 -0.93 -10.50
CA LEU A 103 13.77 -0.84 -9.67
C LEU A 103 13.28 -2.19 -9.17
N VAL A 104 13.33 -3.20 -10.04
CA VAL A 104 12.81 -4.54 -9.77
C VAL A 104 13.76 -5.59 -10.33
N SER A 105 13.90 -6.71 -9.62
CA SER A 105 14.77 -7.79 -10.09
C SER A 105 14.13 -8.57 -11.23
N ARG A 106 14.94 -9.06 -12.16
CA ARG A 106 14.48 -9.98 -13.21
C ARG A 106 13.78 -11.21 -12.64
N GLN A 107 14.27 -11.73 -11.51
CA GLN A 107 13.64 -12.85 -10.80
C GLN A 107 12.22 -12.49 -10.34
N MET A 108 12.01 -11.28 -9.80
CA MET A 108 10.68 -10.81 -9.41
C MET A 108 9.74 -10.77 -10.61
N LEU A 109 10.18 -10.22 -11.76
CA LEU A 109 9.38 -10.20 -12.99
C LEU A 109 9.00 -11.61 -13.47
N VAL A 110 9.97 -12.54 -13.48
CA VAL A 110 9.72 -13.94 -13.86
C VAL A 110 8.72 -14.60 -12.91
N THR A 111 8.86 -14.40 -11.60
CA THR A 111 7.93 -14.92 -10.60
C THR A 111 6.51 -14.39 -10.83
N GLN A 112 6.37 -13.09 -11.11
CA GLN A 112 5.06 -12.51 -11.40
C GLN A 112 4.46 -13.06 -12.70
N ILE A 113 5.26 -13.25 -13.76
CA ILE A 113 4.77 -13.86 -15.01
C ILE A 113 4.30 -15.30 -14.78
N ARG A 114 5.07 -16.10 -14.04
CA ARG A 114 4.67 -17.47 -13.67
C ARG A 114 3.39 -17.47 -12.87
N TYR A 115 3.27 -16.57 -11.91
CA TYR A 115 2.07 -16.40 -11.11
C TYR A 115 0.85 -16.05 -11.98
N VAL A 116 0.96 -15.07 -12.88
CA VAL A 116 -0.16 -14.76 -13.77
C VAL A 116 -0.56 -15.96 -14.64
N ARG A 117 0.42 -16.73 -15.12
CA ARG A 117 0.16 -17.96 -15.89
C ARG A 117 -0.49 -19.06 -15.08
N SER A 118 -0.24 -19.14 -13.76
CA SER A 118 -0.91 -20.12 -12.90
C SER A 118 -2.35 -19.73 -12.53
N LEU A 119 -2.73 -18.45 -12.70
CA LEU A 119 -4.08 -17.95 -12.43
C LEU A 119 -5.09 -18.18 -13.56
N LEU A 120 -4.77 -19.05 -14.53
CA LEU A 120 -5.72 -19.53 -15.53
C LEU A 120 -6.83 -20.30 -14.80
N PRO A 121 -8.10 -19.84 -14.86
CA PRO A 121 -9.15 -20.46 -14.09
C PRO A 121 -9.42 -21.88 -14.62
N PRO A 122 -9.75 -22.85 -13.74
CA PRO A 122 -10.37 -24.08 -14.19
C PRO A 122 -11.76 -23.74 -14.76
N VAL A 123 -11.94 -24.14 -16.02
CA VAL A 123 -13.18 -24.57 -16.69
C VAL A 123 -14.49 -24.01 -16.11
N PHE A 124 -15.14 -23.10 -16.85
CA PHE A 124 -16.58 -22.89 -16.74
C PHE A 124 -17.29 -24.24 -16.85
N VAL A 125 -18.05 -24.65 -15.83
CA VAL A 125 -18.99 -25.76 -16.00
C VAL A 125 -20.09 -25.28 -16.94
N LYS A 126 -19.91 -25.45 -18.25
CA LYS A 126 -21.01 -25.35 -19.21
C LYS A 126 -22.00 -26.47 -18.88
N GLY A 127 -23.16 -26.12 -18.33
CA GLY A 127 -24.26 -27.08 -18.19
C GLY A 127 -25.30 -26.85 -17.10
N GLY A 128 -25.39 -25.67 -16.48
CA GLY A 128 -26.47 -25.36 -15.54
C GLY A 128 -27.75 -24.87 -16.24
N PRO A 129 -28.95 -25.17 -15.70
CA PRO A 129 -30.22 -24.66 -16.24
C PRO A 129 -30.27 -23.13 -16.17
N ALA A 130 -31.26 -22.54 -16.86
CA ALA A 130 -31.43 -21.10 -17.14
C ALA A 130 -31.37 -20.08 -15.95
N HIS A 131 -31.09 -20.52 -14.72
CA HIS A 131 -30.75 -19.70 -13.56
C HIS A 131 -29.34 -19.05 -13.61
N GLU A 132 -28.46 -19.45 -14.55
CA GLU A 132 -27.10 -18.89 -14.68
C GLU A 132 -27.04 -17.38 -15.00
N LYS A 133 -28.12 -16.75 -15.47
CA LYS A 133 -28.10 -15.32 -15.84
C LYS A 133 -28.05 -14.34 -14.65
N THR A 134 -28.23 -14.79 -13.41
CA THR A 134 -28.29 -13.93 -12.22
C THR A 134 -27.11 -14.09 -11.25
N LEU A 135 -26.30 -15.14 -11.40
CA LEU A 135 -25.17 -15.37 -10.49
C LEU A 135 -24.00 -14.42 -10.80
N PRO A 136 -23.31 -13.87 -9.78
CA PRO A 136 -22.23 -12.90 -9.97
C PRO A 136 -20.91 -13.58 -10.36
N VAL A 137 -20.89 -14.38 -11.43
CA VAL A 137 -19.71 -15.12 -11.90
C VAL A 137 -18.93 -14.30 -12.94
N GLY A 138 -17.60 -14.34 -12.86
CA GLY A 138 -16.70 -13.67 -13.80
C GLY A 138 -15.50 -13.02 -13.13
N ARG A 139 -14.69 -12.30 -13.92
CA ARG A 139 -13.60 -11.46 -13.42
C ARG A 139 -14.08 -10.03 -13.20
N GLU A 140 -13.44 -9.32 -12.29
CA GLU A 140 -13.69 -7.90 -12.04
C GLU A 140 -15.17 -7.59 -11.73
N VAL A 141 -15.82 -8.47 -10.97
CA VAL A 141 -17.26 -8.41 -10.73
C VAL A 141 -17.57 -7.28 -9.75
N MET A 142 -18.39 -6.33 -10.20
CA MET A 142 -18.88 -5.27 -9.33
C MET A 142 -19.94 -5.79 -8.36
N LEU A 143 -19.64 -5.64 -7.08
CA LEU A 143 -20.48 -6.02 -5.96
C LEU A 143 -20.92 -4.78 -5.18
N THR A 144 -22.14 -4.83 -4.68
CA THR A 144 -22.79 -3.77 -3.90
C THR A 144 -23.67 -4.45 -2.86
N SER A 145 -23.67 -3.93 -1.64
CA SER A 145 -24.62 -4.29 -0.58
C SER A 145 -25.31 -3.02 -0.10
N SER A 146 -26.63 -3.01 -0.20
CA SER A 146 -27.45 -1.92 0.34
C SER A 146 -27.52 -2.00 1.87
N ASP A 147 -27.58 -3.20 2.43
CA ASP A 147 -27.75 -3.43 3.87
C ASP A 147 -26.52 -2.99 4.66
N PHE A 148 -25.33 -3.21 4.10
CA PHE A 148 -24.07 -2.84 4.74
C PHE A 148 -23.45 -1.55 4.19
N ASP A 149 -24.12 -0.88 3.25
CA ASP A 149 -23.58 0.28 2.56
C ASP A 149 -22.18 0.00 1.97
N MET A 150 -22.00 -1.16 1.33
CA MET A 150 -20.71 -1.58 0.77
C MET A 150 -20.70 -1.51 -0.75
N HIS A 151 -19.53 -1.23 -1.33
CA HIS A 151 -19.28 -1.41 -2.75
C HIS A 151 -17.83 -1.83 -3.00
N GLY A 152 -17.60 -2.66 -4.00
CA GLY A 152 -16.26 -3.03 -4.40
C GLY A 152 -16.24 -3.96 -5.59
N ARG A 153 -15.04 -4.35 -5.99
CA ARG A 153 -14.81 -5.20 -7.16
C ARG A 153 -14.04 -6.45 -6.75
N ALA A 154 -14.67 -7.60 -6.88
CA ALA A 154 -13.99 -8.88 -6.66
C ALA A 154 -13.15 -9.24 -7.90
N ASP A 155 -11.92 -9.72 -7.71
CA ASP A 155 -11.02 -10.06 -8.81
C ASP A 155 -11.60 -11.19 -9.68
N LEU A 156 -12.10 -12.26 -9.05
CA LEU A 156 -12.71 -13.39 -9.72
C LEU A 156 -13.77 -14.06 -8.83
N ILE A 157 -14.89 -14.43 -9.44
CA ILE A 157 -15.90 -15.29 -8.84
C ILE A 157 -16.18 -16.41 -9.83
N TYR A 158 -16.16 -17.65 -9.37
CA TYR A 158 -16.49 -18.80 -10.21
C TYR A 158 -17.33 -19.82 -9.45
N GLN A 159 -18.08 -20.61 -10.19
CA GLN A 159 -18.84 -21.73 -9.66
C GLN A 159 -18.02 -23.01 -9.80
N GLU A 160 -17.66 -23.63 -8.67
CA GLU A 160 -16.92 -24.90 -8.68
C GLU A 160 -17.89 -26.09 -8.83
N ARG A 161 -19.05 -26.00 -8.18
CA ARG A 161 -20.10 -27.02 -8.14
C ARG A 161 -21.48 -26.33 -8.08
N PRO A 162 -22.59 -27.05 -8.40
CA PRO A 162 -23.92 -26.45 -8.47
C PRO A 162 -24.34 -25.63 -7.24
N ASP A 163 -23.87 -25.98 -6.05
CA ASP A 163 -24.23 -25.33 -4.77
C ASP A 163 -23.12 -24.42 -4.21
N ARG A 164 -21.98 -24.24 -4.90
CA ARG A 164 -20.82 -23.50 -4.37
C ARG A 164 -20.26 -22.46 -5.33
N LEU A 165 -20.25 -21.21 -4.86
CA LEU A 165 -19.50 -20.10 -5.47
C LEU A 165 -18.20 -19.86 -4.70
N ASN A 166 -17.09 -19.72 -5.41
CA ASN A 166 -15.81 -19.32 -4.85
C ASN A 166 -15.53 -17.87 -5.22
N VAL A 167 -15.30 -17.04 -4.21
CA VAL A 167 -14.79 -15.67 -4.35
C VAL A 167 -13.28 -15.71 -4.21
N VAL A 168 -12.58 -15.14 -5.18
CA VAL A 168 -11.12 -15.12 -5.24
C VAL A 168 -10.62 -13.69 -5.13
N ASP A 169 -9.66 -13.47 -4.25
CA ASP A 169 -8.92 -12.21 -4.13
C ASP A 169 -7.43 -12.50 -4.39
N LEU A 170 -6.92 -11.89 -5.45
CA LEU A 170 -5.57 -12.10 -5.94
C LEU A 170 -4.62 -11.17 -5.19
N LYS A 171 -3.42 -11.62 -4.87
CA LYS A 171 -2.36 -10.78 -4.31
C LYS A 171 -1.04 -11.04 -5.02
N THR A 172 -0.24 -10.01 -5.19
CA THR A 172 1.09 -10.12 -5.81
C THR A 172 2.20 -10.46 -4.83
N GLY A 173 1.89 -10.51 -3.53
CA GLY A 173 2.79 -10.92 -2.44
C GLY A 173 2.24 -12.10 -1.66
N LYS A 174 2.87 -12.40 -0.51
CA LYS A 174 2.43 -13.47 0.41
C LYS A 174 1.06 -13.14 1.01
N VAL A 175 0.12 -14.08 0.97
CA VAL A 175 -1.24 -13.91 1.53
C VAL A 175 -1.34 -14.30 2.99
N THR A 176 -0.48 -15.20 3.44
CA THR A 176 -0.39 -15.65 4.84
C THR A 176 0.66 -14.92 5.67
N ASP A 177 0.52 -14.94 6.99
CA ASP A 177 1.46 -14.42 7.97
C ASP A 177 2.54 -15.46 8.34
N GLU A 178 3.23 -15.26 9.47
CA GLU A 178 4.29 -16.16 9.94
C GLU A 178 3.74 -17.47 10.52
N GLN A 179 2.48 -17.48 10.95
CA GLN A 179 1.75 -18.63 11.48
C GLN A 179 0.99 -19.38 10.37
N ASN A 180 1.24 -19.04 9.09
CA ASN A 180 0.53 -19.55 7.92
C ASN A 180 -0.98 -19.29 7.95
N GLN A 181 -1.43 -18.29 8.71
CA GLN A 181 -2.82 -17.83 8.70
C GLN A 181 -2.98 -16.69 7.69
N PRO A 182 -4.16 -16.52 7.08
CA PRO A 182 -4.38 -15.41 6.17
C PRO A 182 -4.21 -14.09 6.92
N LYS A 183 -3.50 -13.13 6.32
CA LYS A 183 -3.35 -11.80 6.91
C LYS A 183 -4.72 -11.18 7.15
N GLU A 184 -4.93 -10.64 8.33
CA GLU A 184 -6.24 -10.14 8.77
C GLU A 184 -6.91 -9.19 7.77
N ALA A 185 -6.14 -8.23 7.22
CA ALA A 185 -6.66 -7.30 6.21
C ALA A 185 -7.18 -8.01 4.94
N ASN A 186 -6.49 -9.06 4.50
CA ASN A 186 -6.92 -9.86 3.34
C ASN A 186 -8.15 -10.70 3.67
N LEU A 187 -8.20 -11.27 4.88
CA LEU A 187 -9.32 -12.07 5.35
C LEU A 187 -10.62 -11.24 5.46
N LEU A 188 -10.54 -10.05 6.05
CA LEU A 188 -11.67 -9.12 6.12
C LEU A 188 -12.14 -8.69 4.73
N GLN A 189 -11.21 -8.40 3.81
CA GLN A 189 -11.52 -8.02 2.43
C GLN A 189 -12.29 -9.13 1.71
N ILE A 190 -11.76 -10.35 1.70
CA ILE A 190 -12.38 -11.46 0.97
C ILE A 190 -13.71 -11.91 1.59
N ALA A 191 -13.82 -11.88 2.94
CA ALA A 191 -15.06 -12.17 3.63
C ALA A 191 -16.15 -11.13 3.32
N ALA A 192 -15.81 -9.84 3.25
CA ALA A 192 -16.76 -8.78 2.86
C ALA A 192 -17.27 -8.97 1.42
N TYR A 193 -16.41 -9.38 0.48
CA TYR A 193 -16.86 -9.79 -0.85
C TYR A 193 -17.78 -11.01 -0.79
N GLY A 194 -17.42 -12.01 0.04
CA GLY A 194 -18.26 -13.19 0.27
C GLY A 194 -19.67 -12.84 0.76
N ILE A 195 -19.81 -11.89 1.69
CA ILE A 195 -21.11 -11.41 2.18
C ILE A 195 -21.93 -10.82 1.04
N MET A 196 -21.35 -9.91 0.23
CA MET A 196 -22.07 -9.31 -0.90
C MET A 196 -22.47 -10.35 -1.97
N VAL A 197 -21.70 -11.42 -2.14
CA VAL A 197 -22.09 -12.54 -3.01
C VAL A 197 -23.22 -13.36 -2.39
N LYS A 198 -23.18 -13.63 -1.07
CA LYS A 198 -24.24 -14.35 -0.35
C LYS A 198 -25.57 -13.62 -0.41
N GLU A 199 -25.57 -12.28 -0.36
CA GLU A 199 -26.79 -11.47 -0.55
C GLU A 199 -27.42 -11.68 -1.95
N ARG A 200 -26.59 -11.81 -2.99
CA ARG A 200 -27.06 -12.02 -4.37
C ARG A 200 -27.41 -13.48 -4.69
N ALA A 201 -26.83 -14.42 -3.95
CA ALA A 201 -27.06 -15.85 -4.10
C ALA A 201 -27.26 -16.51 -2.72
N PRO A 202 -28.42 -16.30 -2.06
CA PRO A 202 -28.67 -16.74 -0.69
C PRO A 202 -28.58 -18.25 -0.48
N ASP A 203 -28.88 -19.04 -1.50
CA ASP A 203 -28.88 -20.50 -1.42
C ASP A 203 -27.50 -21.13 -1.65
N MET A 204 -26.51 -20.34 -2.07
CA MET A 204 -25.17 -20.85 -2.41
C MET A 204 -24.24 -20.89 -1.20
N ASN A 205 -23.43 -21.94 -1.11
CA ASN A 205 -22.27 -21.99 -0.23
C ASN A 205 -21.16 -21.09 -0.80
N ILE A 206 -20.57 -20.23 0.04
CA ILE A 206 -19.55 -19.28 -0.40
C ILE A 206 -18.18 -19.72 0.09
N GLY A 207 -17.34 -20.16 -0.83
CA GLY A 207 -15.92 -20.38 -0.61
C GLY A 207 -15.11 -19.10 -0.79
N LEU A 208 -14.02 -19.00 -0.05
CA LEU A 208 -13.10 -17.86 -0.05
C LEU A 208 -11.72 -18.37 -0.44
N VAL A 209 -11.10 -17.75 -1.46
CA VAL A 209 -9.79 -18.13 -1.97
C VAL A 209 -8.87 -16.91 -2.04
N LEU A 210 -7.83 -16.92 -1.22
CA LEU A 210 -6.72 -15.97 -1.34
C LEU A 210 -5.60 -16.65 -2.12
N THR A 211 -5.14 -16.01 -3.19
CA THR A 211 -4.00 -16.53 -3.96
C THR A 211 -2.91 -15.48 -4.04
N GLY A 212 -1.69 -15.89 -3.72
CA GLY A 212 -0.48 -15.10 -3.76
C GLY A 212 0.53 -15.72 -4.71
N CYS A 213 1.59 -14.97 -5.05
CA CYS A 213 2.65 -15.49 -5.91
C CYS A 213 3.49 -16.62 -5.27
N ARG A 214 3.34 -16.86 -3.97
CA ARG A 214 4.14 -17.84 -3.19
C ARG A 214 3.30 -18.81 -2.37
N ASP A 215 2.04 -18.51 -2.15
CA ASP A 215 1.16 -19.23 -1.25
C ASP A 215 -0.30 -18.98 -1.62
N SER A 216 -1.18 -19.82 -1.10
CA SER A 216 -2.62 -19.67 -1.21
C SER A 216 -3.28 -20.06 0.10
N TRP A 217 -4.49 -19.58 0.29
CA TRP A 217 -5.35 -19.97 1.40
C TRP A 217 -6.76 -20.16 0.87
N GLU A 218 -7.43 -21.21 1.36
CA GLU A 218 -8.82 -21.50 1.05
C GLU A 218 -9.60 -21.65 2.34
N GLY A 219 -10.83 -21.17 2.34
CA GLY A 219 -11.78 -21.32 3.43
C GLY A 219 -13.20 -21.12 2.97
N THR A 220 -14.11 -20.97 3.92
CA THR A 220 -15.54 -20.76 3.68
C THR A 220 -16.03 -19.54 4.46
N LEU A 221 -16.99 -18.82 3.91
CA LEU A 221 -17.67 -17.76 4.63
C LEU A 221 -18.55 -18.38 5.72
N ASN A 222 -18.07 -18.32 6.96
CA ASN A 222 -18.77 -18.84 8.14
C ASN A 222 -19.33 -17.69 8.99
N THR A 223 -20.09 -18.05 10.03
CA THR A 223 -20.74 -17.09 10.93
C THR A 223 -19.75 -16.17 11.63
N ASP A 224 -18.59 -16.67 12.07
CA ASP A 224 -17.54 -15.87 12.71
C ASP A 224 -17.03 -14.75 11.79
N LEU A 225 -16.69 -15.08 10.55
CA LEU A 225 -16.23 -14.09 9.57
C LEU A 225 -17.32 -13.05 9.25
N ILE A 226 -18.58 -13.49 9.15
CA ILE A 226 -19.72 -12.59 8.92
C ILE A 226 -19.85 -11.62 10.09
N GLU A 227 -19.78 -12.09 11.33
CA GLU A 227 -19.90 -11.27 12.53
C GLU A 227 -18.75 -10.26 12.65
N ARG A 228 -17.51 -10.70 12.39
CA ARG A 228 -16.32 -9.85 12.40
C ARG A 228 -16.42 -8.73 11.39
N VAL A 229 -16.73 -9.04 10.14
CA VAL A 229 -16.89 -8.04 9.07
C VAL A 229 -18.05 -7.09 9.39
N THR A 230 -19.19 -7.62 9.84
CA THR A 230 -20.36 -6.82 10.23
C THR A 230 -20.02 -5.83 11.35
N THR A 231 -19.26 -6.27 12.35
CA THR A 231 -18.81 -5.42 13.46
C THR A 231 -17.91 -4.28 12.97
N VAL A 232 -16.97 -4.59 12.07
CA VAL A 232 -16.11 -3.56 11.46
C VAL A 232 -16.94 -2.55 10.68
N ILE A 233 -17.89 -3.00 9.85
CA ILE A 233 -18.75 -2.10 9.05
C ILE A 233 -19.63 -1.22 9.94
N LYS A 234 -20.24 -1.79 10.98
CA LYS A 234 -21.01 -1.02 11.97
C LYS A 234 -20.16 0.08 12.61
N ASN A 235 -18.91 -0.25 12.96
CA ASN A 235 -17.98 0.73 13.49
C ASN A 235 -17.59 1.80 12.46
N ILE A 236 -17.41 1.45 11.18
CA ILE A 236 -17.19 2.44 10.11
C ILE A 236 -18.38 3.38 10.00
N ASN A 237 -19.60 2.86 9.95
CA ASN A 237 -20.79 3.70 9.80
C ASN A 237 -21.02 4.61 11.01
N ARG A 238 -20.62 4.18 12.21
CA ARG A 238 -20.70 4.97 13.44
C ARG A 238 -19.60 6.04 13.55
N LEU A 239 -18.34 5.67 13.29
CA LEU A 239 -17.18 6.57 13.46
C LEU A 239 -16.95 7.47 12.24
N LEU A 240 -17.30 6.98 11.05
CA LEU A 240 -17.13 7.67 9.77
C LEU A 240 -18.48 7.79 9.04
N PRO A 241 -19.48 8.47 9.63
CA PRO A 241 -20.76 8.71 8.95
C PRO A 241 -20.57 9.43 7.61
N ARG A 242 -21.44 9.13 6.64
CA ARG A 242 -21.35 9.71 5.31
C ARG A 242 -21.55 11.23 5.34
N ASN A 243 -20.77 11.94 4.53
CA ASN A 243 -20.89 13.38 4.29
C ASN A 243 -20.77 14.26 5.54
N ILE A 244 -20.27 13.73 6.65
CA ILE A 244 -19.96 14.50 7.85
C ILE A 244 -18.46 14.80 7.86
N PRO A 245 -18.04 16.08 7.85
CA PRO A 245 -16.64 16.45 8.04
C PRO A 245 -16.17 16.04 9.43
N LEU A 246 -15.08 15.29 9.47
CA LEU A 246 -14.48 14.84 10.72
C LEU A 246 -13.03 15.35 10.81
N PRO A 247 -12.62 15.88 11.97
CA PRO A 247 -11.23 16.23 12.20
C PRO A 247 -10.37 14.97 12.21
N LEU A 248 -9.38 14.91 11.33
CA LEU A 248 -8.51 13.74 11.21
C LEU A 248 -7.75 13.46 12.50
N TYR A 249 -7.44 14.50 13.29
CA TYR A 249 -6.75 14.36 14.56
C TYR A 249 -7.49 13.44 15.55
N GLU A 250 -8.82 13.51 15.60
CA GLU A 250 -9.65 12.68 16.49
C GLU A 250 -9.75 11.22 16.01
N LEU A 251 -9.45 10.99 14.72
CA LEU A 251 -9.54 9.68 14.08
C LEU A 251 -8.20 8.95 14.02
N VAL A 252 -7.10 9.57 14.45
CA VAL A 252 -5.78 8.92 14.40
C VAL A 252 -5.66 7.91 15.53
N CYS A 253 -5.28 6.68 15.17
CA CYS A 253 -4.83 5.66 16.11
C CYS A 253 -3.34 5.39 15.91
N PRO A 254 -2.44 6.00 16.70
CA PRO A 254 -1.02 5.72 16.63
C PRO A 254 -0.72 4.26 16.95
N GLY A 255 0.12 3.60 16.15
CA GLY A 255 0.48 2.20 16.33
C GLY A 255 1.69 1.80 15.49
N THR A 256 1.99 0.51 15.46
CA THR A 256 3.13 -0.07 14.72
C THR A 256 3.05 0.20 13.21
N TYR A 257 1.84 0.29 12.66
CA TYR A 257 1.60 0.57 11.24
C TYR A 257 1.89 2.00 10.80
N CYS A 258 2.12 2.94 11.72
CA CYS A 258 2.38 4.34 11.37
C CYS A 258 3.64 4.51 10.51
N SER A 259 4.69 3.73 10.78
CA SER A 259 5.95 3.74 10.02
C SER A 259 5.80 3.29 8.56
N HIS A 260 4.71 2.58 8.24
CA HIS A 260 4.39 2.12 6.88
C HIS A 260 3.23 2.88 6.25
N CYS A 261 2.61 3.80 6.99
CA CYS A 261 1.51 4.60 6.48
C CYS A 261 2.02 5.58 5.41
N SER A 262 1.44 5.53 4.21
CA SER A 262 1.82 6.44 3.11
C SER A 262 1.39 7.88 3.35
N CYS A 263 0.50 8.13 4.31
CA CYS A 263 0.00 9.47 4.62
C CYS A 263 0.68 10.10 5.86
N ARG A 264 1.71 9.44 6.42
CA ARG A 264 2.33 9.86 7.69
C ARG A 264 3.01 11.23 7.61
N CYS A 265 3.46 11.66 6.43
CA CYS A 265 4.00 13.01 6.18
C CYS A 265 2.96 14.14 6.30
N SER A 266 1.67 13.81 6.39
CA SER A 266 0.60 14.76 6.70
C SER A 266 -0.15 14.40 7.97
N CYS A 267 0.24 13.36 8.68
CA CYS A 267 -0.46 12.93 9.89
C CYS A 267 0.03 13.74 11.10
N PRO A 268 -0.84 14.50 11.78
CA PRO A 268 -0.43 15.33 12.91
C PRO A 268 0.09 14.50 14.09
N ALA A 269 -0.52 13.34 14.37
CA ALA A 269 -0.04 12.47 15.45
C ALA A 269 1.33 11.86 15.14
N TRP A 270 1.64 11.60 13.87
CA TRP A 270 2.97 11.14 13.48
C TRP A 270 4.00 12.26 13.57
N ALA A 271 3.67 13.47 13.13
CA ALA A 271 4.54 14.63 13.27
C ALA A 271 4.89 14.88 14.75
N GLU A 272 3.90 14.79 15.63
CA GLU A 272 4.12 14.93 17.08
C GLU A 272 4.95 13.78 17.67
N LYS A 273 4.68 12.53 17.25
CA LYS A 273 5.49 11.37 17.64
C LYS A 273 6.95 11.54 17.21
N LEU A 274 7.19 11.95 15.97
CA LEU A 274 8.53 12.20 15.45
C LEU A 274 9.22 13.32 16.22
N ARG A 275 8.51 14.43 16.50
CA ARG A 275 9.05 15.54 17.31
C ARG A 275 9.48 15.08 18.70
N LYS A 276 8.66 14.26 19.37
CA LYS A 276 8.98 13.67 20.69
C LYS A 276 10.17 12.71 20.61
N GLN A 277 10.19 11.82 19.62
CA GLN A 277 11.28 10.86 19.42
C GLN A 277 12.64 11.54 19.24
N MET A 278 12.66 12.74 18.67
CA MET A 278 13.90 13.49 18.45
C MET A 278 14.40 14.23 19.72
N GLN A 279 13.68 14.17 20.85
CA GLN A 279 14.09 14.84 22.10
C GLN A 279 15.05 13.96 22.93
N PRO A 280 16.10 14.55 23.54
CA PRO A 280 17.11 13.82 24.31
C PRO A 280 16.60 13.11 25.57
N SER A 281 15.41 13.46 26.07
CA SER A 281 14.88 12.99 27.35
C SER A 281 14.00 11.73 27.28
N LEU A 282 13.75 11.17 26.10
CA LEU A 282 12.90 9.98 25.92
C LEU A 282 13.78 8.77 25.60
N SER A 283 14.25 8.11 26.67
CA SER A 283 15.03 6.87 26.63
C SER A 283 14.18 5.62 26.34
N ASP A 284 12.87 5.76 26.11
CA ASP A 284 12.02 4.61 25.82
C ASP A 284 12.23 4.17 24.36
N HIS A 285 12.85 2.99 24.23
CA HIS A 285 13.40 2.33 23.05
C HIS A 285 12.45 2.07 21.86
N GLN A 286 11.36 2.82 21.71
CA GLN A 286 10.46 2.71 20.58
C GLN A 286 10.68 3.87 19.60
N HIS A 287 11.86 3.89 18.99
CA HIS A 287 12.10 4.70 17.79
C HIS A 287 10.97 4.40 16.79
N GLY A 288 10.12 5.39 16.55
CA GLY A 288 8.86 5.27 15.81
C GLY A 288 9.07 4.85 14.36
N GLY A 289 10.26 5.04 13.81
CA GLY A 289 10.66 4.64 12.47
C GLY A 289 12.01 5.27 12.11
N ILE A 290 12.33 5.25 10.82
CA ILE A 290 13.56 5.79 10.22
C ILE A 290 13.37 7.20 9.62
N ASP A 291 12.27 7.87 9.97
CA ASP A 291 12.03 9.28 9.63
C ASP A 291 12.81 10.18 10.60
N ILE A 292 13.26 11.36 10.16
CA ILE A 292 14.06 12.29 10.98
C ILE A 292 13.55 13.72 10.87
N SER A 293 13.73 14.49 11.94
CA SER A 293 13.42 15.93 11.99
C SER A 293 14.55 16.69 12.66
N GLY A 294 15.13 17.68 11.98
CA GLY A 294 16.27 18.45 12.51
C GLY A 294 16.60 19.67 11.66
N LYS A 295 17.64 20.41 12.06
CA LYS A 295 18.13 21.58 11.33
C LYS A 295 19.17 21.15 10.29
N LEU A 296 18.99 21.54 9.03
CA LEU A 296 19.98 21.28 8.00
C LEU A 296 21.20 22.18 8.24
N LEU A 297 22.37 21.58 8.47
CA LEU A 297 23.61 22.32 8.74
C LEU A 297 24.40 22.58 7.47
N GLU A 298 24.53 21.56 6.63
CA GLU A 298 25.43 21.56 5.50
C GLU A 298 24.91 20.61 4.43
N VAL A 299 25.17 20.97 3.18
CA VAL A 299 24.93 20.12 2.02
C VAL A 299 26.22 19.99 1.23
N GLU A 300 26.71 18.76 1.14
CA GLU A 300 27.80 18.40 0.24
C GLU A 300 27.18 17.86 -1.06
N SER A 301 27.73 18.22 -2.20
CA SER A 301 27.25 17.77 -3.51
C SER A 301 28.37 17.04 -4.25
N ASP A 302 28.07 15.85 -4.75
CA ASP A 302 28.96 15.03 -5.56
C ASP A 302 28.12 14.25 -6.59
N ASP A 303 28.51 14.28 -7.87
CA ASP A 303 27.84 13.56 -8.97
C ASP A 303 26.29 13.60 -8.97
N HIS A 304 25.70 14.81 -8.93
CA HIS A 304 24.25 15.02 -8.86
C HIS A 304 23.54 14.38 -7.64
N LEU A 305 24.30 13.99 -6.62
CA LEU A 305 23.84 13.44 -5.38
C LEU A 305 24.28 14.35 -4.22
N LEU A 306 23.38 14.54 -3.27
CA LEU A 306 23.60 15.38 -2.10
C LEU A 306 23.84 14.50 -0.88
N THR A 307 24.74 14.94 -0.01
CA THR A 307 24.87 14.47 1.36
C THR A 307 24.43 15.57 2.30
N LEU A 308 23.41 15.31 3.09
CA LEU A 308 22.83 16.25 4.04
C LEU A 308 23.39 15.98 5.44
N LYS A 309 23.94 17.01 6.10
CA LYS A 309 24.27 16.95 7.54
C LYS A 309 23.17 17.65 8.33
N ILE A 310 22.56 16.93 9.27
CA ILE A 310 21.38 17.40 9.99
C ILE A 310 21.65 17.35 11.49
N LEU A 311 21.47 18.49 12.15
CA LEU A 311 21.50 18.61 13.61
C LEU A 311 20.15 18.21 14.18
N LEU A 312 20.16 17.18 15.01
CA LEU A 312 18.99 16.74 15.76
C LEU A 312 18.82 17.57 17.05
N PRO A 313 17.62 17.59 17.65
CA PRO A 313 17.35 18.33 18.89
C PRO A 313 18.17 17.86 20.11
N ASP A 314 18.69 16.64 20.11
CA ASP A 314 19.62 16.12 21.11
C ASP A 314 21.08 16.58 20.90
N SER A 315 21.30 17.56 20.00
CA SER A 315 22.61 18.09 19.58
C SER A 315 23.49 17.11 18.81
N SER A 316 22.98 15.93 18.48
CA SER A 316 23.71 14.99 17.64
C SER A 316 23.57 15.32 16.16
N VAL A 317 24.54 14.89 15.36
CA VAL A 317 24.54 15.08 13.91
C VAL A 317 24.32 13.74 13.21
N VAL A 318 23.40 13.74 12.26
CA VAL A 318 23.16 12.60 11.35
C VAL A 318 23.48 12.99 9.91
N LYS A 319 23.86 11.98 9.12
CA LYS A 319 24.14 12.15 7.69
C LYS A 319 23.12 11.38 6.86
N VAL A 320 22.59 12.04 5.84
CA VAL A 320 21.73 11.42 4.82
C VAL A 320 22.45 11.47 3.49
N PHE A 321 22.90 10.31 3.04
CA PHE A 321 23.71 10.17 1.84
C PHE A 321 22.85 9.98 0.59
N ARG A 322 23.39 10.45 -0.53
CA ARG A 322 22.93 10.12 -1.88
C ARG A 322 21.47 10.51 -2.12
N VAL A 323 21.11 11.74 -1.76
CA VAL A 323 19.83 12.35 -2.11
C VAL A 323 19.94 12.93 -3.52
N PRO A 324 19.15 12.50 -4.52
CA PRO A 324 19.18 13.12 -5.84
C PRO A 324 18.99 14.63 -5.79
N SER A 325 19.88 15.39 -6.43
CA SER A 325 19.81 16.87 -6.44
C SER A 325 18.52 17.39 -7.08
N SER A 326 17.89 16.62 -7.96
CA SER A 326 16.58 16.93 -8.53
C SER A 326 15.44 16.97 -7.52
N ILE A 327 15.63 16.42 -6.30
CA ILE A 327 14.63 16.44 -5.22
C ILE A 327 14.73 17.70 -4.38
N ILE A 328 15.94 18.24 -4.24
CA ILE A 328 16.25 19.46 -3.48
C ILE A 328 17.08 20.35 -4.43
N PRO A 329 16.42 21.09 -5.33
CA PRO A 329 17.11 21.82 -6.39
C PRO A 329 17.96 22.99 -5.86
N GLU A 330 17.55 23.61 -4.75
CA GLU A 330 18.21 24.77 -4.14
C GLU A 330 18.61 24.48 -2.68
N PRO A 331 19.59 23.56 -2.46
CA PRO A 331 19.96 23.12 -1.12
C PRO A 331 20.53 24.23 -0.23
N THR A 332 21.13 25.25 -0.83
CA THR A 332 21.64 26.43 -0.13
C THR A 332 20.52 27.26 0.50
N GLU A 333 19.35 27.34 -0.12
CA GLU A 333 18.21 28.13 0.39
C GLU A 333 17.52 27.50 1.59
N ILE A 334 17.69 26.19 1.78
CA ILE A 334 17.15 25.45 2.91
C ILE A 334 18.18 25.16 3.99
N THR A 335 19.46 25.49 3.74
CA THR A 335 20.51 25.38 4.75
C THR A 335 20.19 26.32 5.92
N GLY A 336 20.33 25.80 7.15
CA GLY A 336 19.92 26.50 8.36
C GLY A 336 18.44 26.36 8.72
N LYS A 337 17.58 25.86 7.82
CA LYS A 337 16.16 25.64 8.12
C LYS A 337 15.92 24.29 8.78
N LYS A 338 14.80 24.19 9.50
CA LYS A 338 14.32 22.92 10.01
C LYS A 338 13.67 22.11 8.88
N ILE A 339 14.10 20.87 8.74
CA ILE A 339 13.62 19.93 7.74
C ILE A 339 13.12 18.66 8.40
N VAL A 340 12.17 18.01 7.75
CA VAL A 340 11.67 16.68 8.08
C VAL A 340 11.83 15.78 6.88
N LEU A 341 12.47 14.64 7.08
CA LEU A 341 12.71 13.63 6.06
C LEU A 341 11.97 12.34 6.44
N TYR A 342 11.24 11.81 5.47
CA TYR A 342 10.43 10.61 5.61
C TYR A 342 10.94 9.51 4.69
N GLY A 343 10.77 8.26 5.10
CA GLY A 343 10.97 7.08 4.25
C GLY A 343 12.41 6.90 3.82
N LEU A 344 13.36 7.22 4.71
CA LEU A 344 14.79 6.96 4.56
C LEU A 344 15.09 5.46 4.68
N ASN A 345 16.32 5.05 4.39
CA ASN A 345 16.86 3.73 4.75
C ASN A 345 18.20 3.89 5.50
N THR A 346 18.66 2.84 6.18
CA THR A 346 19.91 2.83 6.97
C THR A 346 20.90 1.83 6.40
N PHE A 347 22.21 2.12 6.51
CA PHE A 347 23.27 1.20 6.05
C PHE A 347 23.41 -0.05 6.92
N SER A 348 22.99 0.02 8.18
CA SER A 348 23.08 -1.06 9.15
C SER A 348 21.69 -1.47 9.64
N GLU A 349 21.53 -2.76 9.91
CA GLU A 349 20.65 -3.26 10.97
C GLU A 349 21.29 -2.84 12.29
N THR A 350 21.15 -1.57 12.67
CA THR A 350 21.57 -1.13 14.01
C THR A 350 20.82 -1.97 15.03
N SER A 351 21.51 -2.43 16.08
CA SER A 351 20.82 -2.96 17.26
C SER A 351 19.74 -1.96 17.69
N THR A 352 18.61 -2.47 18.16
CA THR A 352 17.43 -1.68 18.58
C THR A 352 17.74 -0.65 19.68
N GLU A 353 18.94 -0.70 20.25
CA GLU A 353 19.42 0.14 21.33
C GLU A 353 19.89 1.54 20.88
N TYR A 354 20.27 1.74 19.60
CA TYR A 354 20.83 3.01 19.15
C TYR A 354 20.13 3.60 17.91
N PHE A 355 19.89 4.91 17.96
CA PHE A 355 19.37 5.65 16.82
C PHE A 355 20.41 5.70 15.67
N PRO A 356 20.05 5.39 14.42
CA PRO A 356 20.99 5.40 13.31
C PRO A 356 21.60 6.79 13.08
N ARG A 357 22.91 6.83 12.82
CA ARG A 357 23.64 8.08 12.48
C ARG A 357 23.77 8.32 10.98
N ASN A 358 23.68 7.25 10.18
CA ASN A 358 23.91 7.27 8.75
C ASN A 358 22.71 6.66 8.01
N PHE A 359 22.07 7.48 7.19
CA PHE A 359 20.94 7.11 6.36
C PHE A 359 21.30 7.27 4.89
N TYR A 360 20.53 6.66 3.99
CA TYR A 360 20.65 6.90 2.56
C TYR A 360 19.28 6.99 1.88
N VAL A 361 19.28 7.64 0.71
CA VAL A 361 18.16 7.65 -0.23
C VAL A 361 18.42 6.68 -1.37
N ILE A 362 19.56 6.80 -2.07
CA ILE A 362 19.97 5.84 -3.10
C ILE A 362 20.98 4.84 -2.55
N ASN A 363 20.69 3.55 -2.73
CA ASN A 363 21.67 2.50 -2.49
C ASN A 363 22.41 2.15 -3.78
N MET A 364 23.66 2.61 -3.92
CA MET A 364 24.46 2.35 -5.14
C MET A 364 24.92 0.90 -5.27
N GLN A 365 24.89 0.10 -4.20
CA GLN A 365 25.25 -1.33 -4.25
C GLN A 365 24.07 -2.19 -4.71
N ASP A 366 22.85 -1.81 -4.31
CA ASP A 366 21.61 -2.42 -4.79
C ASP A 366 20.51 -1.36 -4.82
N THR A 367 20.30 -0.76 -5.99
CA THR A 367 19.33 0.34 -6.18
C THR A 367 17.90 -0.07 -5.85
N ARG A 368 17.58 -1.37 -5.87
CA ARG A 368 16.26 -1.91 -5.53
C ARG A 368 15.98 -1.85 -4.02
N ARG A 369 17.01 -1.60 -3.20
CA ARG A 369 16.90 -1.34 -1.75
C ARG A 369 16.90 0.16 -1.43
N SER A 370 16.76 1.02 -2.43
CA SER A 370 16.69 2.46 -2.23
C SER A 370 15.42 2.89 -1.49
N ALA A 371 15.46 4.09 -0.93
CA ALA A 371 14.42 4.66 -0.13
C ALA A 371 13.32 5.25 -1.04
N PHE A 372 12.58 4.39 -1.75
CA PHE A 372 11.62 4.81 -2.79
C PHE A 372 10.48 5.70 -2.29
N GLN A 373 10.19 5.65 -1.00
CA GLN A 373 9.16 6.47 -0.35
C GLN A 373 9.74 7.76 0.23
N PHE A 374 10.98 8.12 -0.12
CA PHE A 374 11.62 9.33 0.34
C PHE A 374 10.78 10.56 0.02
N HIS A 375 10.54 11.36 1.05
CA HIS A 375 9.83 12.63 0.96
C HIS A 375 10.47 13.61 1.95
N TRP A 376 10.53 14.88 1.59
CA TRP A 376 11.06 15.92 2.47
C TRP A 376 10.10 17.09 2.58
N GLN A 377 10.20 17.80 3.70
CA GLN A 377 9.49 19.05 3.96
C GLN A 377 10.45 19.99 4.71
N SER A 378 10.49 21.27 4.33
CA SER A 378 11.02 22.32 5.21
C SER A 378 9.87 22.97 5.96
N GLU A 379 10.10 23.37 7.21
CA GLU A 379 9.24 24.37 7.82
C GLU A 379 9.32 25.64 6.98
N ARG A 380 8.17 26.11 6.49
CA ARG A 380 8.07 27.48 5.99
C ARG A 380 8.16 28.37 7.22
N GLU A 381 9.07 29.34 7.19
CA GLU A 381 9.05 30.44 8.16
C GLU A 381 7.65 31.05 8.07
N ASN A 382 6.93 31.04 9.20
CA ASN A 382 5.65 31.72 9.33
C ASN A 382 5.82 33.22 9.16
#